data_AF-A0A358S6G4-F1
#
_entry.id   AF-A0A358S6G4-F1
#
_cell.length_a   1.000
_cell.length_b   1.000
_cell.length_c   1.000
_cell.angle_alpha   90.00
_cell.angle_beta   90.00
_cell.angle_gamma   90.00
#
_symmetry.space_group_name_H-M   'P 1'
#
loop_
_entity.id
_entity.type
_entity.pdbx_description
1 polymer ?
#
loop_
_entity_poly.entity_id
_entity_poly.type
_entity_poly.pdbx_seq_one_letter_code
_entity_poly.pdbx_strand_id
1 'polypeptide(L)' 'MKYGRGKINGSSPENVLVILSEFITDETEENPALNPNSTYTDYQWILIRSSKGEPWRIDDQGY' A
#
# COMPACT_ATOMS: atom_id res chain seq x y z
N MET A 1 -10.88 7.93 -11.32
CA MET A 1 -10.83 8.82 -10.13
C MET A 1 -10.66 10.29 -10.53
N LYS A 2 -10.96 11.25 -9.64
CA LYS A 2 -10.83 12.71 -9.93
C LYS A 2 -9.43 13.29 -9.64
N TYR A 3 -8.67 12.68 -8.72
CA TYR A 3 -7.36 13.16 -8.25
C TYR A 3 -6.39 12.00 -7.99
N GLY A 4 -5.11 12.32 -7.72
CA GLY A 4 -4.08 11.37 -7.31
C GLY A 4 -3.62 10.38 -8.39
N ARG A 5 -2.82 9.39 -7.98
CA ARG A 5 -2.24 8.36 -8.88
C ARG A 5 -3.30 7.51 -9.57
N GLY A 6 -4.47 7.31 -8.96
CA GLY A 6 -5.60 6.63 -9.59
C GLY A 6 -6.18 7.32 -10.83
N LYS A 7 -5.91 8.63 -11.05
CA LYS A 7 -6.22 9.30 -12.33
C LYS A 7 -5.17 8.97 -13.41
N ILE A 8 -3.90 8.83 -13.02
CA ILE A 8 -2.77 8.56 -13.92
C ILE A 8 -2.81 7.10 -14.39
N ASN A 9 -3.12 6.17 -13.48
CA ASN A 9 -3.16 4.74 -13.77
C ASN A 9 -4.48 4.29 -14.46
N GLY A 10 -5.41 5.21 -14.72
CA GLY A 10 -6.71 4.87 -15.30
C GLY A 10 -7.59 4.00 -14.39
N SER A 11 -7.25 3.90 -13.10
CA SER A 11 -7.91 3.00 -12.16
C SER A 11 -9.31 3.51 -11.78
N SER A 12 -10.26 2.58 -11.76
CA SER A 12 -11.60 2.85 -11.24
C SER A 12 -11.63 2.70 -9.70
N PRO A 13 -12.48 3.44 -8.98
CA PRO A 13 -12.51 3.44 -7.52
C PRO A 13 -12.63 2.05 -6.89
N GLU A 14 -13.41 1.15 -7.48
CA GLU A 14 -13.62 -0.23 -7.05
C GLU A 14 -12.41 -1.16 -7.24
N ASN A 15 -11.37 -0.65 -7.91
CA ASN A 15 -10.10 -1.32 -8.14
C ASN A 15 -8.95 -0.68 -7.35
N VAL A 16 -9.29 0.12 -6.33
CA VAL A 16 -8.36 0.66 -5.35
C VAL A 16 -8.81 0.25 -3.95
N LEU A 17 -7.86 -0.18 -3.12
CA LEU A 17 -8.08 -0.58 -1.73
C LEU A 17 -7.01 0.04 -0.85
N VAL A 18 -7.42 0.59 0.29
CA VAL A 18 -6.51 1.06 1.33
C VAL A 18 -6.62 0.11 2.52
N ILE A 19 -5.47 -0.40 2.98
CA ILE A 19 -5.38 -1.26 4.16
C ILE A 19 -4.55 -0.53 5.21
N LEU A 20 -5.06 -0.50 6.44
CA LEU A 20 -4.30 -0.10 7.61
C LEU A 20 -3.75 -1.34 8.30
N SER A 21 -2.51 -1.27 8.74
CA SER A 21 -1.85 -2.38 9.41
C SER A 21 -1.06 -1.94 10.63
N GLU A 22 -1.03 -2.84 11.60
CA GLU A 22 -0.12 -2.78 12.74
C GLU A 22 0.83 -3.97 12.64
N PHE A 23 2.14 -3.71 12.68
CA PHE A 23 3.16 -4.77 12.61
C PHE A 23 4.48 -4.33 13.23
N ILE A 24 5.34 -5.30 13.53
CA ILE A 24 6.69 -5.11 14.06
C ILE A 24 7.68 -5.65 13.02
N THR A 25 8.72 -4.87 12.73
CA THR A 25 9.82 -5.30 11.84
C THR A 25 10.88 -6.07 12.61
N ASP A 26 11.52 -7.03 11.94
CA ASP A 26 12.64 -7.78 12.52
C ASP A 26 13.89 -6.89 12.68
N GLU A 27 14.86 -7.33 13.47
CA GLU A 27 16.06 -6.56 13.83
C GLU A 27 17.13 -6.55 12.74
N THR A 28 17.07 -7.49 11.79
CA THR A 28 18.24 -7.88 11.00
C THR A 28 18.30 -7.32 9.58
N GLU A 29 17.16 -6.97 8.98
CA GLU A 29 17.09 -6.46 7.61
C GLU A 29 16.70 -4.98 7.56
N GLU A 30 17.60 -4.15 7.05
CA GLU A 30 17.25 -2.79 6.63
C GLU A 30 16.42 -2.84 5.36
N ASN A 31 15.13 -2.51 5.49
CA ASN A 31 14.30 -2.21 4.33
C ASN A 31 14.39 -0.70 4.04
N PRO A 32 14.54 -0.27 2.77
CA PRO A 32 14.65 1.15 2.45
C PRO A 32 13.44 2.00 2.87
N ALA A 33 12.29 1.38 3.12
CA ALA A 33 11.07 2.04 3.60
C ALA A 33 10.74 1.75 5.07
N LEU A 34 11.28 0.68 5.66
CA LEU A 34 10.93 0.23 7.02
C LEU A 34 12.18 0.06 7.88
N ASN A 35 12.19 0.75 9.02
CA ASN A 35 13.27 0.66 9.98
C ASN A 35 13.26 -0.71 10.67
N PRO A 36 14.42 -1.30 10.97
CA PRO A 36 14.50 -2.54 11.75
C PRO A 36 14.01 -2.32 13.19
N ASN A 37 13.57 -3.41 13.84
CA ASN A 37 13.10 -3.44 15.23
C ASN A 37 12.11 -2.30 15.60
N SER A 38 11.17 -2.02 14.70
CA SER A 38 10.27 -0.87 14.81
C SER A 38 8.81 -1.32 14.78
N THR A 39 7.99 -0.67 15.60
CA THR A 39 6.53 -0.86 15.58
C THR A 39 5.89 0.18 14.67
N TYR A 40 5.08 -0.29 13.74
CA TYR A 40 4.27 0.53 12.86
C TYR A 40 2.80 0.37 13.24
N THR A 41 2.08 1.49 13.36
CA THR A 41 0.63 1.53 13.67
C THR A 41 -0.05 2.40 12.64
N ASP A 42 -1.26 2.03 12.20
CA ASP A 42 -1.97 2.76 11.13
C ASP A 42 -1.16 2.91 9.82
N TYR A 43 -0.21 2.01 9.56
CA TYR A 43 0.58 2.07 8.34
C TYR A 43 -0.29 1.74 7.13
N GLN A 44 -0.27 2.61 6.12
CA GLN A 44 -1.15 2.51 4.96
C GLN A 44 -0.50 1.72 3.84
N TRP A 45 -1.27 0.80 3.27
CA TRP A 45 -0.98 0.15 2.00
C TRP A 45 -2.04 0.56 0.99
N ILE A 46 -1.61 1.14 -0.13
CA ILE A 46 -2.49 1.48 -1.25
C ILE A 46 -2.32 0.39 -2.29
N LEU A 47 -3.37 -0.40 -2.48
CA LEU A 47 -3.42 -1.50 -3.43
C LEU A 47 -4.26 -1.13 -4.64
N ILE A 48 -3.82 -1.56 -5.81
CA ILE A 48 -4.55 -1.45 -7.08
C ILE A 48 -4.68 -2.81 -7.76
N ARG A 49 -5.71 -2.96 -8.60
CA ARG A 49 -5.85 -4.08 -9.54
C ARG A 49 -6.35 -3.57 -10.89
N SER A 50 -6.17 -4.36 -11.94
CA SER A 50 -6.61 -3.97 -13.30
C SER A 50 -8.12 -4.13 -13.49
N SER A 51 -8.73 -5.17 -12.91
CA SER A 51 -10.17 -5.41 -12.99
C SER A 51 -10.68 -6.34 -11.86
N LYS A 52 -12.00 -6.54 -11.78
CA LYS A 52 -12.61 -7.41 -10.76
C LYS A 52 -12.14 -8.86 -10.94
N GLY A 53 -11.55 -9.42 -9.89
CA GLY A 53 -11.03 -10.79 -9.87
C GLY A 53 -9.53 -10.88 -10.16
N GLU A 54 -8.93 -9.80 -10.65
CA GLU A 54 -7.48 -9.75 -10.86
C GLU A 54 -6.72 -9.54 -9.54
N PRO A 55 -5.45 -10.00 -9.47
CA PRO A 55 -4.64 -9.85 -8.27
C PRO A 55 -4.40 -8.38 -7.89
N TRP A 56 -4.34 -8.12 -6.59
CA TRP A 56 -3.91 -6.84 -6.05
C TRP A 56 -2.39 -6.67 -6.13
N ARG A 57 -1.95 -5.44 -6.31
CA ARG A 57 -0.55 -5.00 -6.29
C ARG A 57 -0.43 -3.74 -5.45
N ILE A 58 0.69 -3.58 -4.75
CA ILE A 58 1.00 -2.34 -4.03
C ILE A 58 1.30 -1.25 -5.06
N ASP A 59 0.56 -0.15 -5.02
CA ASP A 59 0.89 1.08 -5.76
C ASP A 59 1.73 2.03 -4.91
N ASP A 60 1.44 2.10 -3.61
CA ASP A 60 2.14 2.96 -2.65
C ASP A 60 1.96 2.47 -1.20
N GLN A 61 2.80 2.96 -0.30
CA GLN A 61 2.80 2.58 1.12
C GLN A 61 3.43 3.67 2.00
N GLY A 62 2.98 3.81 3.25
CA GLY A 62 3.55 4.78 4.18
C GLY A 62 2.55 5.45 5.12
N TYR A 63 2.95 6.63 5.60
CA TYR A 63 2.12 7.56 6.36
C TYR A 63 1.70 8.75 5.50
#